data_AF-A0A257JBN7-F1
#
_entry.id   AF-A0A257JBN7-F1
#
_cell.length_a   1.000
_cell.length_b   1.000
_cell.length_c   1.000
_cell.angle_alpha   90.00
_cell.angle_beta   90.00
_cell.angle_gamma   90.00
#
_symmetry.space_group_name_H-M   'P 1'
#
loop_
_entity.id
_entity.type
_entity.pdbx_description
1 polymer ?
#
loop_
_entity_poly.entity_id
_entity_poly.type
_entity_poly.pdbx_seq_one_letter_code
_entity_poly.pdbx_strand_id
1 'polypeptide(L)'
;MVGPYGGITAALMLQAVLQHPDRLGEPLALTVNYAAATAEGPFEITATPVRTNRSTQHWVVTLSQPGADGTPQVGTSATVVTAIKRDTWAASDTPMPAAPAAATLARADRTAAGVAWLQRYDVRPVDGDIPRQWDGATSHSRTLMWAADAPARTPCFAGLA
;
A
#
# COMPACT_ATOMS: atom_id res chain seq x y z
N MET A 1 -7.34 15.51 12.76
CA MET A 1 -8.12 14.36 12.24
C MET A 1 -7.12 13.31 11.79
N VAL A 2 -7.29 12.04 12.19
CA VAL A 2 -6.43 10.94 11.70
C VAL A 2 -7.04 10.48 10.38
N GLY A 3 -6.24 10.54 9.30
CA GLY A 3 -6.68 10.07 7.98
C GLY A 3 -6.79 8.55 7.89
N PRO A 4 -7.26 8.01 6.76
CA PRO A 4 -7.32 6.56 6.53
C PRO A 4 -5.93 5.92 6.58
N TYR A 5 -5.91 4.59 6.67
CA TYR A 5 -4.69 3.80 6.54
C TYR A 5 -3.96 4.13 5.22
N GLY A 6 -2.70 4.53 5.29
CA GLY A 6 -1.94 4.95 4.10
C GLY A 6 -1.93 3.92 2.97
N GLY A 7 -1.82 2.63 3.30
CA GLY A 7 -1.82 1.57 2.28
C GLY A 7 -3.14 1.48 1.50
N ILE A 8 -4.31 1.72 2.11
CA ILE A 8 -5.56 1.75 1.32
C ILE A 8 -5.60 2.96 0.39
N THR A 9 -5.05 4.10 0.81
CA THR A 9 -4.92 5.27 -0.07
C THR A 9 -3.95 4.99 -1.21
N ALA A 10 -2.78 4.38 -0.95
CA ALA A 10 -1.83 3.98 -2.00
C ALA A 10 -2.46 2.98 -2.99
N ALA A 11 -3.17 1.98 -2.49
CA ALA A 11 -3.92 1.01 -3.28
C ALA A 11 -4.94 1.70 -4.20
N LEU A 12 -5.68 2.69 -3.69
CA LEU A 12 -6.65 3.47 -4.49
C LEU A 12 -5.96 4.29 -5.59
N MET A 13 -4.83 4.93 -5.29
CA MET A 13 -4.05 5.69 -6.28
C MET A 13 -3.56 4.77 -7.41
N LEU A 14 -3.09 3.57 -7.07
CA LEU A 14 -2.68 2.58 -8.07
C LEU A 14 -3.86 2.00 -8.85
N GLN A 15 -4.99 1.77 -8.17
CA GLN A 15 -6.20 1.24 -8.78
C GLN A 15 -6.74 2.17 -9.86
N ALA A 16 -6.65 3.50 -9.67
CA ALA A 16 -7.02 4.48 -10.69
C ALA A 16 -6.22 4.31 -11.99
N VAL A 17 -4.90 4.04 -11.89
CA VAL A 17 -4.07 3.71 -13.06
C VAL A 17 -4.46 2.36 -13.66
N LEU A 18 -4.69 1.34 -12.82
CA LEU A 18 -5.07 -0.02 -13.27
C LEU A 18 -6.38 -0.05 -14.06
N GLN A 19 -7.34 0.81 -13.69
CA GLN A 19 -8.63 0.97 -14.34
C GLN A 19 -8.61 1.97 -15.52
N HIS A 20 -7.53 2.74 -15.69
CA HIS A 20 -7.45 3.75 -16.74
C HIS A 20 -7.43 3.10 -18.14
N PRO A 21 -8.28 3.55 -19.09
CA PRO A 21 -8.37 2.93 -20.42
C PRO A 21 -7.07 2.99 -21.21
N ASP A 22 -6.29 4.06 -21.04
CA ASP A 22 -5.00 4.23 -21.73
C ASP A 22 -3.84 3.44 -21.10
N ARG A 23 -4.09 2.62 -20.08
CA ARG A 23 -3.01 1.88 -19.41
C ARG A 23 -2.39 0.85 -20.31
N LEU A 24 -1.06 0.90 -20.42
CA LEU A 24 -0.21 -0.11 -21.02
C LEU A 24 0.71 -0.75 -19.97
N GLY A 25 0.89 -2.06 -20.07
CA GLY A 25 1.78 -2.83 -19.20
C GLY A 25 1.27 -2.98 -17.77
N GLU A 26 2.14 -3.49 -16.88
CA GLU A 26 1.85 -3.72 -15.46
C GLU A 26 2.56 -2.68 -14.58
N PRO A 27 2.07 -2.40 -13.36
CA PRO A 27 2.79 -1.58 -12.40
C PRO A 27 4.22 -2.07 -12.14
N LEU A 28 5.16 -1.12 -12.11
CA LEU A 28 6.57 -1.34 -11.81
C LEU A 28 6.99 -0.58 -10.55
N ALA A 29 6.53 0.66 -10.38
CA ALA A 29 6.83 1.49 -9.22
C ALA A 29 5.65 2.39 -8.87
N LEU A 30 5.48 2.66 -7.58
CA LEU A 30 4.51 3.59 -7.02
C LEU A 30 5.21 4.41 -5.94
N THR A 31 5.11 5.74 -6.04
CA THR A 31 5.52 6.67 -4.98
C THR A 31 4.30 7.50 -4.60
N VAL A 32 3.96 7.55 -3.31
CA VAL A 32 2.80 8.31 -2.79
C VAL A 32 3.27 9.37 -1.81
N ASN A 33 2.76 10.59 -1.97
CA ASN A 33 3.01 11.73 -1.10
C ASN A 33 1.70 12.12 -0.40
N TYR A 34 1.68 12.00 0.93
CA TYR A 34 0.52 12.35 1.77
C TYR A 34 0.67 13.78 2.28
N ALA A 35 0.12 14.75 1.55
CA ALA A 35 0.24 16.18 1.89
C ALA A 35 -0.77 16.63 2.95
N ALA A 36 -1.94 15.99 3.00
CA ALA A 36 -2.97 16.22 4.01
C ALA A 36 -3.73 14.92 4.30
N ALA A 37 -4.34 14.84 5.49
CA ALA A 37 -5.22 13.74 5.82
C ALA A 37 -6.49 13.80 4.97
N THR A 38 -6.83 12.69 4.31
CA THR A 38 -8.14 12.52 3.65
C THR A 38 -9.24 12.49 4.73
N ALA A 39 -10.23 13.36 4.58
CA ALA A 39 -11.41 13.40 5.44
C ALA A 39 -12.43 12.33 5.02
N GLU A 40 -13.36 12.00 5.92
CA GLU A 40 -14.53 11.22 5.55
C GLU A 40 -15.38 11.99 4.54
N GLY A 41 -15.77 11.33 3.45
CA GLY A 41 -16.57 11.92 2.39
C GLY A 41 -16.12 11.50 0.99
N PRO A 42 -16.79 12.02 -0.06
CA PRO A 42 -16.38 11.76 -1.42
C PRO A 42 -14.98 12.33 -1.69
N PHE A 43 -14.27 11.66 -2.60
CA PHE A 43 -13.00 12.10 -3.14
C PHE A 43 -12.98 11.81 -4.64
N GLU A 44 -12.11 12.51 -5.35
CA GLU A 44 -11.85 12.28 -6.76
C GLU A 44 -10.38 11.88 -6.95
N ILE A 45 -10.13 10.87 -7.79
CA ILE A 45 -8.78 10.50 -8.19
C ILE A 45 -8.62 10.75 -9.69
N THR A 46 -7.68 11.62 -10.05
CA THR A 46 -7.29 11.84 -11.44
C THR A 46 -5.97 11.13 -11.71
N ALA A 47 -5.92 10.24 -12.70
CA ALA A 47 -4.71 9.55 -13.13
C ALA A 47 -4.36 9.97 -14.56
N THR A 48 -3.25 10.69 -14.73
CA THR A 48 -2.84 11.25 -16.02
C THR A 48 -1.58 10.55 -16.53
N PRO A 49 -1.61 9.89 -17.70
CA PRO A 49 -0.39 9.39 -18.33
C PRO A 49 0.40 10.59 -18.88
N VAL A 50 1.50 10.96 -18.21
CA VAL A 50 2.32 12.12 -18.58
C VAL A 50 3.37 11.79 -19.64
N ARG A 51 3.71 10.50 -19.79
CA ARG A 51 4.62 10.02 -20.85
C ARG A 51 4.35 8.57 -21.20
N THR A 52 4.09 8.30 -22.47
CA THR A 52 4.00 6.94 -23.03
C THR A 52 5.18 6.68 -23.96
N ASN A 53 5.97 5.66 -23.67
CA ASN A 53 7.07 5.18 -24.52
C ASN A 53 6.74 3.78 -25.07
N ARG A 54 7.67 3.18 -25.82
CA ARG A 54 7.50 1.84 -26.40
C ARG A 54 7.20 0.74 -25.37
N SER A 55 7.81 0.82 -24.18
CA SER A 55 7.72 -0.24 -23.16
C SER A 55 7.45 0.25 -21.75
N THR A 56 7.30 1.56 -21.54
CA THR A 56 7.01 2.16 -20.23
C THR A 56 5.98 3.27 -20.36
N GLN A 57 5.24 3.49 -19.28
CA GLN A 57 4.33 4.61 -19.12
C GLN A 57 4.57 5.25 -17.75
N HIS A 58 4.58 6.58 -17.71
CA HIS A 58 4.75 7.37 -16.49
C HIS A 58 3.46 8.14 -16.22
N TRP A 59 3.05 8.14 -14.96
CA TRP A 59 1.77 8.69 -14.52
C TRP A 59 1.97 9.69 -13.39
N VAL A 60 1.12 10.72 -13.39
CA VAL A 60 0.86 11.55 -12.22
C VAL A 60 -0.57 11.28 -11.78
N VAL A 61 -0.75 11.00 -10.49
CA VAL A 61 -2.05 10.71 -9.90
C VAL A 61 -2.30 11.69 -8.76
N THR A 62 -3.50 12.25 -8.65
CA THR A 62 -3.90 13.15 -7.56
C THR A 62 -5.21 12.69 -6.95
N LEU A 63 -5.32 12.73 -5.63
CA LEU A 63 -6.55 12.58 -4.88
C LEU A 63 -6.95 13.93 -4.29
N SER A 64 -8.13 14.40 -4.64
CA SER A 64 -8.69 15.66 -4.17
C SER A 64 -10.03 15.48 -3.46
N GLN A 65 -10.30 16.37 -2.50
CA GLN A 65 -11.59 16.52 -1.83
C GLN A 65 -12.03 17.99 -1.86
N PRO A 66 -13.34 18.29 -1.74
CA PRO A 66 -13.79 19.68 -1.61
C PRO A 66 -13.18 20.35 -0.37
N GLY A 67 -12.58 21.52 -0.57
CA GLY A 67 -12.12 22.40 0.50
C GLY A 67 -13.27 23.15 1.18
N ALA A 68 -12.94 24.01 2.15
CA ALA A 68 -13.93 24.78 2.91
C ALA A 68 -14.77 25.74 2.05
N ASP A 69 -14.22 26.19 0.93
CA ASP A 69 -14.87 27.04 -0.07
C ASP A 69 -15.48 26.24 -1.25
N GLY A 70 -15.48 24.90 -1.15
CA GLY A 70 -15.93 23.99 -2.19
C GLY A 70 -14.93 23.77 -3.33
N THR A 71 -13.77 24.41 -3.32
CA THR A 71 -12.75 24.20 -4.36
C THR A 71 -12.03 22.86 -4.15
N PRO A 72 -11.73 22.08 -5.20
CA PRO A 72 -10.97 20.84 -5.04
C PRO A 72 -9.58 21.11 -4.47
N GLN A 73 -9.25 20.46 -3.35
CA GLN A 73 -7.94 20.52 -2.72
C GLN A 73 -7.27 19.14 -2.78
N VAL A 74 -6.05 19.10 -3.32
CA VAL A 74 -5.26 17.87 -3.42
C VAL A 74 -4.64 17.54 -2.06
N GLY A 75 -5.06 16.41 -1.47
CA GLY A 75 -4.52 15.92 -0.19
C GLY A 75 -3.45 14.83 -0.38
N THR A 76 -3.44 14.14 -1.51
CA THR A 76 -2.47 13.10 -1.81
C THR A 76 -2.09 13.15 -3.28
N SER A 77 -0.80 13.01 -3.59
CA SER A 77 -0.31 12.84 -4.95
C SER A 77 0.50 11.55 -5.05
N ALA A 78 0.63 11.03 -6.27
CA ALA A 78 1.46 9.89 -6.54
C ALA A 78 2.08 9.95 -7.93
N THR A 79 3.20 9.26 -8.10
CA THR A 79 3.73 8.90 -9.42
C THR A 79 3.72 7.39 -9.57
N VAL A 80 3.33 6.92 -10.74
CA VAL A 80 3.31 5.49 -11.08
C VAL A 80 4.11 5.27 -12.34
N VAL A 81 4.87 4.19 -12.39
CA VAL A 81 5.49 3.68 -13.61
C VAL A 81 4.85 2.35 -13.94
N THR A 82 4.33 2.20 -15.15
CA THR A 82 3.92 0.91 -15.71
C THR A 82 4.89 0.48 -16.81
N ALA A 83 5.06 -0.82 -17.00
CA ALA A 83 5.97 -1.38 -17.99
C ALA A 83 5.44 -2.67 -18.61
N ILE A 84 5.75 -2.89 -19.88
CA ILE A 84 5.56 -4.19 -20.54
C ILE A 84 6.75 -5.07 -20.15
N LYS A 85 6.50 -6.07 -19.29
CA LYS A 85 7.52 -7.03 -18.86
C LYS A 85 7.93 -7.96 -19.99
N ARG A 86 9.19 -8.37 -19.95
CA ARG A 86 9.77 -9.38 -20.84
C ARG A 86 10.49 -10.39 -19.98
N ASP A 87 10.37 -11.66 -20.34
CA ASP A 87 11.12 -12.71 -19.67
C ASP A 87 12.60 -12.50 -19.94
N THR A 88 13.35 -12.34 -18.86
CA THR A 88 14.79 -12.12 -18.86
C THR A 88 15.39 -12.94 -17.74
N TRP A 89 16.71 -13.11 -17.74
CA TRP A 89 17.39 -13.76 -16.63
C TRP A 89 17.09 -13.03 -15.32
N ALA A 90 16.74 -13.78 -14.27
CA ALA A 90 16.41 -13.26 -12.95
C ALA A 90 17.11 -14.12 -11.89
N ALA A 91 17.77 -13.46 -10.96
CA ALA A 91 18.29 -14.05 -9.72
C ALA A 91 18.03 -13.10 -8.55
N SER A 92 17.98 -13.64 -7.34
CA SER A 92 17.90 -12.86 -6.12
C SER A 92 19.22 -12.99 -5.36
N ASP A 93 19.89 -11.86 -5.13
CA ASP A 93 21.16 -11.83 -4.40
C ASP A 93 20.96 -12.01 -2.88
N THR A 94 19.74 -11.80 -2.40
CA THR A 94 19.40 -11.83 -0.98
C THR A 94 18.53 -13.06 -0.68
N PRO A 95 18.98 -13.99 0.18
CA PRO A 95 18.15 -15.11 0.58
C PRO A 95 16.94 -14.65 1.39
N MET A 96 15.83 -15.39 1.29
CA MET A 96 14.67 -15.19 2.16
C MET A 96 15.08 -15.34 3.62
N PRO A 97 14.63 -14.46 4.55
CA PRO A 97 14.91 -14.63 5.97
C PRO A 97 14.33 -15.93 6.50
N ALA A 98 15.03 -16.57 7.43
CA ALA A 98 14.54 -17.78 8.09
C ALA A 98 13.30 -17.45 8.93
N ALA A 99 12.19 -18.13 8.64
CA ALA A 99 10.92 -17.97 9.34
C ALA A 99 10.22 -19.33 9.50
N PRO A 100 9.55 -19.59 10.63
CA PRO A 100 8.63 -20.73 10.75
C PRO A 100 7.50 -20.63 9.73
N ALA A 101 6.92 -21.77 9.36
CA ALA A 101 5.77 -21.79 8.46
C ALA A 101 4.59 -21.00 9.07
N ALA A 102 3.91 -20.19 8.26
CA ALA A 102 2.81 -19.34 8.73
C ALA A 102 1.73 -20.13 9.51
N ALA A 103 1.44 -21.36 9.10
CA ALA A 103 0.45 -22.23 9.73
C ALA A 103 0.82 -22.63 11.18
N THR A 104 2.09 -22.59 11.57
CA THR A 104 2.52 -22.93 12.94
C THR A 104 2.52 -21.73 13.88
N LEU A 105 2.26 -20.53 13.37
CA LEU A 105 2.27 -19.28 14.14
C LEU A 105 0.84 -18.85 14.47
N ALA A 106 0.66 -18.28 15.66
CA ALA A 106 -0.61 -17.69 16.06
C ALA A 106 -0.85 -16.36 15.33
N ARG A 107 -2.11 -16.10 14.98
CA ARG A 107 -2.54 -14.77 14.51
C ARG A 107 -2.42 -13.77 15.65
N ALA A 108 -1.84 -12.60 15.37
CA ALA A 108 -1.82 -11.50 16.32
C ALA A 108 -3.23 -10.95 16.54
N ASP A 109 -3.61 -10.78 17.80
CA ASP A 109 -4.83 -10.07 18.17
C ASP A 109 -4.59 -8.56 18.07
N ARG A 110 -5.33 -7.91 17.16
CA ARG A 110 -5.28 -6.46 16.93
C ARG A 110 -6.60 -5.76 17.28
N THR A 111 -7.53 -6.47 17.92
CA THR A 111 -8.86 -5.93 18.25
C THR A 111 -8.77 -4.71 19.17
N ALA A 112 -7.84 -4.72 20.13
CA ALA A 112 -7.62 -3.64 21.09
C ALA A 112 -6.94 -2.39 20.50
N ALA A 113 -6.50 -2.41 19.24
CA ALA A 113 -5.74 -1.31 18.64
C ALA A 113 -6.60 -0.08 18.26
N GLY A 114 -7.93 -0.16 18.37
CA GLY A 114 -8.82 0.99 18.15
C GLY A 114 -8.94 1.46 16.69
N VAL A 115 -8.31 0.76 15.74
CA VAL A 115 -8.38 1.08 14.30
C VAL A 115 -8.85 -0.14 13.51
N ALA A 116 -9.93 0.05 12.74
CA ALA A 116 -10.63 -1.06 12.06
C ALA A 116 -9.79 -1.76 10.97
N TRP A 117 -8.84 -1.05 10.36
CA TRP A 117 -8.07 -1.59 9.24
C TRP A 117 -7.13 -2.74 9.64
N LEU A 118 -6.66 -2.77 10.90
CA LEU A 118 -5.79 -3.86 11.37
C LEU A 118 -6.49 -5.23 11.37
N GLN A 119 -7.83 -5.23 11.47
CA GLN A 119 -8.62 -6.46 11.41
C GLN A 119 -8.80 -6.98 9.98
N ARG A 120 -8.42 -6.19 8.97
CA ARG A 120 -8.47 -6.55 7.54
C ARG A 120 -7.27 -7.38 7.08
N TYR A 121 -6.38 -7.74 8.01
CA TYR A 121 -5.20 -8.56 7.74
C TYR A 121 -5.09 -9.73 8.74
N ASP A 122 -4.65 -10.89 8.27
CA ASP A 122 -4.09 -11.97 9.09
C ASP A 122 -2.58 -11.72 9.20
N VAL A 123 -2.16 -11.24 10.37
CA VAL A 123 -0.75 -10.97 10.68
C VAL A 123 -0.26 -12.00 11.69
N ARG A 124 0.83 -12.69 11.36
CA ARG A 124 1.46 -13.70 12.23
C ARG A 124 2.92 -13.33 12.47
N PRO A 125 3.24 -12.74 13.63
CA PRO A 125 4.59 -12.29 13.94
C PRO A 125 5.57 -13.44 14.09
N VAL A 126 6.82 -13.20 13.69
CA VAL A 126 7.98 -14.08 13.92
C VAL A 126 8.98 -13.40 14.85
N ASP A 127 9.25 -12.11 14.61
CA ASP A 127 10.20 -11.29 15.37
C ASP A 127 9.74 -9.83 15.36
N GLY A 128 10.00 -9.09 16.44
CA GLY A 128 9.70 -7.66 16.54
C GLY A 128 8.22 -7.26 16.43
N ASP A 129 7.32 -8.00 17.08
CA ASP A 129 5.91 -7.58 17.21
C ASP A 129 5.76 -6.37 18.16
N ILE A 130 4.62 -5.70 18.06
CA ILE A 130 4.22 -4.63 18.98
C ILE A 130 4.17 -5.19 20.41
N PRO A 131 4.93 -4.60 21.36
CA PRO A 131 4.95 -5.09 22.73
C PRO A 131 3.59 -4.87 23.39
N ARG A 132 3.11 -5.87 24.14
CA ARG A 132 1.85 -5.76 24.91
C ARG A 132 1.96 -4.81 26.09
N GLN A 133 3.16 -4.66 26.63
CA GLN A 133 3.48 -3.74 27.71
C GLN A 133 4.74 -2.98 27.30
N TRP A 134 4.70 -1.65 27.38
CA TRP A 134 5.87 -0.81 27.15
C TRP A 134 6.59 -0.60 28.49
N ASP A 135 7.84 -1.06 28.57
CA ASP A 135 8.72 -0.96 29.73
C ASP A 135 9.80 0.11 29.59
N GLY A 136 9.79 0.88 28.48
CA GLY A 136 10.79 1.89 28.17
C GLY A 136 12.12 1.35 27.64
N ALA A 137 12.26 0.03 27.46
CA ALA A 137 13.46 -0.56 26.90
C ALA A 137 13.54 -0.30 25.39
N THR A 138 14.76 -0.10 24.89
CA THR A 138 15.04 -0.04 23.46
C THR A 138 15.48 -1.42 22.96
N SER A 139 14.95 -1.83 21.82
CA SER A 139 15.32 -3.06 21.11
C SER A 139 15.67 -2.74 19.65
N HIS A 140 16.02 -3.74 18.86
CA HIS A 140 16.21 -3.57 17.42
C HIS A 140 14.90 -3.22 16.72
N SER A 141 14.97 -2.47 15.62
CA SER A 141 13.82 -2.04 14.82
C SER A 141 13.34 -3.06 13.78
N ARG A 142 13.94 -4.26 13.74
CA ARG A 142 13.56 -5.32 12.79
C ARG A 142 12.23 -5.95 13.20
N THR A 143 11.29 -5.99 12.26
CA THR A 143 10.05 -6.78 12.35
C THR A 143 10.04 -7.82 11.23
N LEU A 144 9.74 -9.07 11.58
CA LEU A 144 9.51 -10.17 10.63
C LEU A 144 8.15 -10.79 10.94
N MET A 145 7.30 -10.91 9.92
CA MET A 145 5.95 -11.44 10.07
C MET A 145 5.44 -12.02 8.75
N TRP A 146 4.49 -12.93 8.85
CA TRP A 146 3.61 -13.25 7.74
C TRP A 146 2.42 -12.30 7.73
N ALA A 147 2.02 -11.85 6.54
CA ALA A 147 0.86 -11.01 6.35
C ALA A 147 0.04 -11.52 5.16
N ALA A 148 -1.27 -11.56 5.33
CA ALA A 148 -2.25 -11.84 4.27
C ALA A 148 -3.52 -11.05 4.53
N ASP A 149 -4.36 -10.90 3.51
CA ASP A 149 -5.67 -10.24 3.67
C ASP A 149 -6.64 -11.10 4.49
N ALA A 150 -7.52 -10.43 5.23
CA ALA A 150 -8.63 -11.02 5.97
C ALA A 150 -9.94 -10.24 5.72
N PRO A 151 -10.96 -10.84 5.06
CA PRO A 151 -10.98 -12.20 4.52
C PRO A 151 -9.99 -12.38 3.38
N ALA A 152 -9.62 -13.64 3.11
CA ALA A 152 -8.70 -13.97 2.03
C ALA A 152 -9.23 -13.46 0.69
N ARG A 153 -8.36 -12.79 -0.09
CA ARG A 153 -8.62 -12.36 -1.45
C ARG A 153 -7.49 -12.79 -2.38
N THR A 154 -7.76 -12.82 -3.67
CA THR A 154 -6.72 -13.06 -4.69
C THR A 154 -5.69 -11.93 -4.64
N PRO A 155 -4.38 -12.23 -4.57
CA PRO A 155 -3.34 -11.22 -4.62
C PRO A 155 -3.42 -10.38 -5.90
N CYS A 156 -3.26 -9.06 -5.76
CA CYS A 156 -3.23 -8.12 -6.87
C CYS A 156 -2.28 -6.95 -6.55
N PHE A 157 -1.87 -6.18 -7.56
CA PHE A 157 -0.94 -5.06 -7.37
C PHE A 157 -1.45 -4.01 -6.39
N ALA A 158 -2.74 -3.65 -6.47
CA ALA A 158 -3.35 -2.73 -5.51
C ALA A 158 -3.42 -3.32 -4.09
N GLY A 159 -3.46 -4.65 -3.95
CA GLY A 159 -3.41 -5.29 -2.63
C GLY A 159 -2.02 -5.41 -2.02
N LEU A 160 -0.98 -5.31 -2.85
CA LEU A 160 0.42 -5.31 -2.44
C LEU A 160 0.92 -3.91 -2.05
N ALA A 161 0.34 -2.87 -2.66
CA ALA A 161 0.63 -1.46 -2.37
C ALA A 161 0.14 -1.05 -0.97
#